data_AF-A0A936HK27-F1
#
_entry.id   AF-A0A936HK27-F1
#
_cell.length_a   1.000
_cell.length_b   1.000
_cell.length_c   1.000
_cell.angle_alpha   90.00
_cell.angle_beta   90.00
_cell.angle_gamma   90.00
#
_symmetry.space_group_name_H-M   'P 1'
#
loop_
_entity.id
_entity.type
_entity.pdbx_description
1 polymer ?
#
loop_
_entity_poly.entity_id
_entity_poly.type
_entity_poly.pdbx_seq_one_letter_code
_entity_poly.pdbx_strand_id
1 'polypeptide(L)'
;MKITIARLKRQRCGASSEKIDREIEQLELALEGLEMAGAAADPTPAADDAGSNATATEQLLPPRRRGKPRIAADAPREVITLDPGERCPDCGGVLRLVGEDRGGSGNLHSGISGLSA
;
A
#
# COMPACT_ATOMS: atom_id res chain seq x y z
N MET A 1 -14.52 2.19 -6.14
CA MET A 1 -13.59 3.28 -6.51
C MET A 1 -12.72 3.74 -5.34
N LYS A 2 -13.29 4.24 -4.22
CA LYS A 2 -12.51 4.76 -3.07
C LYS A 2 -11.45 3.80 -2.50
N ILE A 3 -11.75 2.51 -2.41
CA ILE A 3 -10.80 1.47 -1.95
C ILE A 3 -9.58 1.36 -2.88
N THR A 4 -9.80 1.42 -4.19
CA THR A 4 -8.74 1.34 -5.22
C THR A 4 -7.82 2.56 -5.15
N ILE A 5 -8.38 3.76 -5.03
CA ILE A 5 -7.61 5.01 -4.86
C ILE A 5 -6.75 4.93 -3.60
N ALA A 6 -7.33 4.50 -2.46
CA ALA A 6 -6.57 4.35 -1.22
C ALA A 6 -5.43 3.32 -1.34
N ARG A 7 -5.62 2.25 -2.12
CA ARG A 7 -4.59 1.26 -2.41
C ARG A 7 -3.45 1.86 -3.24
N LEU A 8 -3.78 2.56 -4.33
CA LEU A 8 -2.80 3.21 -5.20
C LEU A 8 -1.99 4.29 -4.44
N LYS A 9 -2.65 5.08 -3.59
CA LYS A 9 -1.97 6.06 -2.72
C LYS A 9 -0.92 5.42 -1.80
N ARG A 10 -1.16 4.21 -1.31
CA ARG A 10 -0.17 3.44 -0.51
C ARG A 10 0.99 2.89 -1.36
N GLN A 11 0.77 2.67 -2.65
CA GLN A 11 1.76 2.14 -3.60
C GLN A 11 2.55 3.24 -4.34
N ARG A 12 2.29 4.53 -4.03
CA ARG A 12 2.85 5.72 -4.68
C ARG A 12 4.34 5.97 -4.36
N CYS A 13 5.19 4.97 -4.52
CA CYS A 13 6.62 5.08 -4.28
C CYS A 13 7.45 4.43 -5.40
N GLY A 14 8.64 4.97 -5.63
CA GLY A 14 9.60 4.43 -6.60
C GLY A 14 9.37 4.89 -8.05
N ALA A 15 9.95 4.15 -8.99
CA ALA A 15 10.01 4.53 -10.40
C ALA A 15 8.65 4.64 -11.12
N SER A 16 7.58 4.08 -10.54
CA SER A 16 6.22 4.13 -11.10
C SER A 16 5.32 5.18 -10.45
N SER A 17 5.84 6.05 -9.56
CA SER A 17 5.02 7.01 -8.82
C SER A 17 4.25 7.95 -9.73
N GLU A 18 4.85 8.43 -10.81
CA GLU A 18 4.20 9.34 -11.77
C GLU A 18 3.01 8.68 -12.46
N LYS A 19 3.14 7.42 -12.88
CA LYS A 19 2.03 6.68 -13.50
C LYS A 19 0.88 6.44 -12.50
N ILE A 20 1.23 6.09 -11.26
CA ILE A 20 0.27 5.88 -10.18
C ILE A 20 -0.47 7.19 -9.87
N ASP A 21 0.24 8.32 -9.87
CA ASP A 21 -0.37 9.64 -9.68
C ASP A 21 -1.38 9.98 -10.75
N ARG A 22 -1.04 9.74 -12.02
CA ARG A 22 -1.98 9.94 -13.14
C ARG A 22 -3.21 9.05 -13.02
N GLU A 23 -3.05 7.80 -12.62
CA GLU A 23 -4.18 6.88 -12.42
C GLU A 23 -5.08 7.32 -11.25
N ILE A 24 -4.49 7.79 -10.15
CA ILE A 24 -5.24 8.35 -9.02
C ILE A 24 -6.06 9.57 -9.47
N GLU A 25 -5.45 10.51 -10.20
CA GLU A 25 -6.13 11.71 -10.71
C GLU A 25 -7.36 11.35 -11.57
N GLN A 26 -7.22 10.37 -12.48
CA GLN A 26 -8.34 9.93 -13.32
C GLN A 26 -9.47 9.29 -12.51
N LEU A 27 -9.13 8.46 -11.52
CA LEU A 27 -10.12 7.80 -10.67
C LEU A 27 -10.84 8.78 -9.75
N GLU A 28 -10.15 9.81 -9.26
CA GLU A 28 -10.74 10.89 -8.46
C GLU A 28 -11.71 11.72 -9.30
N LEU A 29 -11.33 12.10 -10.52
CA LEU A 29 -12.20 12.83 -11.45
C LEU A 29 -13.46 12.01 -11.80
N ALA A 30 -13.31 10.72 -12.08
CA ALA A 30 -14.43 9.84 -12.37
C ALA A 30 -15.38 9.66 -11.16
N LEU A 31 -14.82 9.62 -9.95
CA LEU A 31 -15.61 9.53 -8.72
C LEU A 31 -16.46 10.78 -8.52
N GLU A 32 -15.88 11.98 -8.71
CA GLU A 32 -16.61 13.24 -8.61
C GLU A 32 -17.76 13.31 -9.61
N GLY A 33 -17.53 12.88 -10.86
CA GLY A 33 -18.57 12.82 -11.88
C GLY A 33 -19.76 11.92 -11.48
N LEU A 34 -19.49 10.77 -10.87
CA LEU A 34 -20.54 9.87 -10.38
C LEU A 34 -21.26 10.44 -9.15
N GLU A 35 -20.55 11.10 -8.23
CA GLU A 35 -21.14 11.74 -7.06
C GLU A 35 -22.05 12.91 -7.45
N MET A 36 -21.63 13.73 -8.42
CA MET A 36 -22.48 14.79 -9.00
C MET A 36 -23.71 14.22 -9.72
N ALA A 37 -23.54 13.16 -10.51
CA ALA A 37 -24.66 12.52 -11.21
C ALA A 37 -25.67 11.92 -10.22
N GLY A 38 -25.20 11.33 -9.13
CA GLY A 38 -26.05 10.83 -8.04
C GLY A 38 -26.82 11.96 -7.36
N ALA A 39 -26.16 13.06 -7.01
CA ALA A 39 -26.80 14.22 -6.39
C ALA A 39 -27.82 14.92 -7.31
N ALA A 40 -27.58 14.92 -8.63
CA ALA A 40 -28.54 15.44 -9.60
C ALA A 40 -29.76 14.52 -9.79
N ALA A 41 -29.57 13.20 -9.64
CA ALA A 41 -30.63 12.21 -9.78
C ALA A 41 -31.51 12.08 -8.53
N ASP A 42 -30.97 12.36 -7.35
CA ASP A 42 -31.70 12.36 -6.08
C ASP A 42 -31.64 13.74 -5.40
N PRO A 43 -32.59 14.65 -5.73
CA PRO A 43 -32.59 16.03 -5.22
C PRO A 43 -33.08 16.11 -3.77
N THR A 44 -33.16 15.01 -3.02
CA THR A 44 -33.40 15.09 -1.58
C THR A 44 -32.34 16.00 -0.97
N PRO A 45 -32.72 17.09 -0.28
CA PRO A 45 -31.75 17.88 0.45
C PRO A 45 -31.06 16.93 1.41
N ALA A 46 -29.73 16.96 1.43
CA ALA A 46 -28.98 16.36 2.51
C ALA A 46 -29.56 16.96 3.79
N ALA A 47 -30.38 16.19 4.50
CA ALA A 47 -30.79 16.56 5.83
C ALA A 47 -29.47 16.67 6.60
N ASP A 48 -29.12 17.88 6.97
CA ASP A 48 -28.17 18.12 8.03
C ASP A 48 -28.71 17.37 9.25
N ASP A 49 -28.24 16.15 9.48
CA ASP A 49 -28.38 15.45 10.75
C ASP A 49 -27.46 16.14 11.78
N ALA A 50 -27.74 17.42 12.02
CA ALA A 50 -27.39 18.14 13.23
C ALA A 50 -28.31 17.62 14.34
N GLY A 51 -27.99 16.45 14.91
CA GLY A 51 -28.99 15.84 15.79
C GLY A 51 -28.63 14.55 16.51
N SER A 52 -27.38 14.34 16.95
CA SER A 52 -27.19 13.58 18.19
C SER A 52 -25.86 13.91 18.84
N ASN A 53 -25.93 14.90 19.72
CA ASN A 53 -25.06 15.02 20.88
C ASN A 53 -25.31 13.83 21.81
N ALA A 54 -24.85 12.65 21.40
CA ALA A 54 -24.60 11.57 22.34
C ALA A 54 -23.28 11.95 23.02
N THR A 55 -23.39 12.53 24.21
CA THR A 55 -22.32 12.57 25.20
C THR A 55 -21.95 11.12 25.52
N ALA A 56 -21.16 10.51 24.65
CA ALA A 56 -20.43 9.32 24.96
C ALA A 56 -19.52 9.72 26.12
N THR A 57 -19.87 9.27 27.31
CA THR A 57 -18.97 9.30 28.44
C THR A 57 -17.77 8.48 28.01
N GLU A 58 -16.75 9.16 27.48
CA GLU A 58 -15.47 8.56 27.17
C GLU A 58 -14.94 8.04 28.50
N GLN A 59 -15.23 6.77 28.79
CA GLN A 59 -14.46 6.02 29.74
C GLN A 59 -13.04 6.14 29.24
N LEU A 60 -12.24 6.94 29.94
CA LEU A 60 -10.85 7.22 29.63
C LEU A 60 -10.13 5.88 29.71
N LEU A 61 -10.14 5.14 28.60
CA LEU A 61 -9.37 3.93 28.43
C LEU A 61 -7.94 4.33 28.79
N PRO A 62 -7.26 3.56 29.65
CA PRO A 62 -5.90 3.88 30.05
C PRO A 62 -5.09 4.13 28.77
N PRO A 63 -4.28 5.20 28.73
CA PRO A 63 -3.55 5.57 27.53
C PRO A 63 -2.83 4.33 27.00
N ARG A 64 -3.11 3.97 25.75
CA ARG A 64 -2.45 2.84 25.09
C ARG A 64 -0.96 3.00 25.32
N ARG A 65 -0.33 2.05 26.03
CA ARG A 65 1.10 2.12 26.35
C ARG A 65 1.86 2.27 25.03
N ARG A 66 2.43 3.47 24.81
CA ARG A 66 3.39 3.69 23.73
C ARG A 66 4.68 3.00 24.16
N GLY A 67 4.91 1.80 23.63
CA GLY A 67 6.09 1.00 23.99
C GLY A 67 6.01 -0.41 23.44
N LYS A 68 7.17 -1.08 23.34
CA LYS A 68 7.23 -2.47 22.88
C LYS A 68 6.46 -3.36 23.86
N PRO A 69 5.66 -4.33 23.39
CA PRO A 69 5.02 -5.31 24.26
C PRO A 69 6.05 -5.95 25.19
N ARG A 70 5.69 -6.10 26.48
CA ARG A 70 6.53 -6.81 27.46
C ARG A 70 6.42 -8.31 27.21
N ILE A 71 7.23 -8.81 26.28
CA ILE A 71 7.38 -10.22 25.98
C ILE A 71 8.62 -10.72 26.72
N ALA A 72 8.53 -11.89 27.37
CA ALA A 72 9.67 -12.50 28.05
C ALA A 72 10.80 -12.80 27.04
N ALA A 73 12.05 -12.76 27.49
CA ALA A 73 13.20 -12.96 26.60
C ALA A 73 13.21 -14.35 25.96
N ASP A 74 12.68 -15.34 26.67
CA ASP A 74 12.57 -16.76 26.34
C ASP A 74 11.21 -17.14 25.73
N ALA A 75 10.32 -16.18 25.48
CA ALA A 75 9.04 -16.47 24.85
C ALA A 75 9.28 -17.18 23.51
N PRO A 76 8.63 -18.34 23.26
CA PRO A 76 8.83 -19.11 22.04
C PRO A 76 8.46 -18.27 20.81
N ARG A 77 9.29 -18.34 19.77
CA ARG A 77 9.10 -17.61 18.51
C ARG A 77 9.02 -18.59 17.36
N GLU A 78 8.00 -18.41 16.53
CA GLU A 78 7.89 -19.11 15.25
C GLU A 78 8.37 -18.18 14.13
N VAL A 79 9.24 -18.69 13.26
CA VAL A 79 9.70 -17.98 12.07
C VAL A 79 9.07 -18.65 10.86
N ILE A 80 8.16 -17.94 10.19
CA ILE A 80 7.50 -18.41 8.99
C ILE A 80 8.10 -17.67 7.80
N THR A 81 8.78 -18.40 6.93
CA THR A 81 9.25 -17.87 5.64
C THR A 81 8.11 -17.97 4.63
N LEU A 82 7.69 -16.83 4.09
CA LEU A 82 6.69 -16.76 3.01
C LEU A 82 7.42 -16.46 1.70
N ASP A 83 7.32 -17.35 0.72
CA ASP A 83 7.86 -17.15 -0.62
C ASP A 83 6.74 -16.67 -1.57
N PRO A 84 6.81 -15.43 -2.09
CA PRO A 84 5.84 -14.92 -3.05
C PRO A 84 6.11 -15.40 -4.50
N GLY A 85 7.19 -16.14 -4.74
CA GLY A 85 7.64 -16.57 -6.07
C GLY A 85 8.34 -15.47 -6.87
N GLU A 86 8.57 -15.72 -8.16
CA GLU A 86 9.31 -14.79 -9.04
C GLU A 86 8.43 -13.66 -9.61
N ARG A 87 7.11 -13.76 -9.51
CA ARG A 87 6.17 -12.82 -10.12
C ARG A 87 5.08 -12.43 -9.14
N CYS A 88 4.72 -11.15 -9.18
CA CYS A 88 3.65 -10.62 -8.36
C CYS A 88 2.32 -11.28 -8.76
N PRO A 89 1.57 -11.88 -7.82
CA PRO A 89 0.29 -12.53 -8.13
C PRO A 89 -0.77 -11.52 -8.61
N ASP A 90 -0.63 -10.24 -8.28
CA ASP A 90 -1.61 -9.20 -8.62
C ASP A 90 -1.37 -8.53 -9.98
N CYS A 91 -0.10 -8.33 -10.37
CA CYS A 91 0.24 -7.59 -11.60
C CYS A 91 1.14 -8.37 -12.57
N GLY A 92 1.61 -9.55 -12.19
CA GLY A 92 2.50 -10.39 -13.00
C GLY A 92 3.90 -9.81 -13.21
N GLY A 93 4.25 -8.71 -12.56
CA GLY A 93 5.59 -8.10 -12.62
C GLY A 93 6.63 -8.98 -11.93
N VAL A 94 7.88 -8.93 -12.39
CA VAL A 94 8.98 -9.71 -11.81
C VAL A 94 9.34 -9.17 -10.42
N LEU A 95 9.26 -10.03 -9.41
CA LEU A 95 9.66 -9.73 -8.04
C LEU A 95 11.19 -9.79 -7.93
N ARG A 96 11.76 -8.94 -7.08
CA ARG A 96 13.19 -8.87 -6.81
C ARG A 96 13.43 -8.84 -5.31
N LEU A 97 14.59 -9.33 -4.88
CA LEU A 97 14.98 -9.28 -3.48
C LEU A 97 15.25 -7.82 -3.08
N VAL A 98 14.57 -7.37 -2.03
CA VAL A 98 14.78 -6.03 -1.48
C VAL A 98 16.11 -6.02 -0.72
N GLY A 99 17.03 -5.13 -1.11
CA GLY A 99 18.35 -5.01 -0.48
C GLY A 99 19.53 -5.43 -1.36
N GLU A 100 19.26 -6.00 -2.55
CA GLU A 100 20.29 -6.14 -3.59
C GLU A 100 20.44 -4.81 -4.32
N ASP A 101 21.37 -3.98 -3.86
CA ASP A 101 21.73 -2.73 -4.56
C ASP A 101 22.45 -3.07 -5.86
N ARG A 102 21.83 -2.76 -7.01
CA ARG A 102 22.50 -2.86 -8.32
C ARG A 102 23.31 -1.61 -8.54
N GLY A 103 24.44 -1.51 -7.83
CA GLY A 103 25.53 -0.63 -8.21
C GLY A 103 25.90 -0.92 -9.68
N GLY A 104 25.75 0.08 -10.54
CA GLY A 104 26.06 -0.02 -11.95
C GLY A 104 27.49 -0.51 -12.18
N SER A 105 27.61 -1.67 -12.81
CA SER A 105 28.78 -2.08 -13.61
C SER A 105 28.17 -2.72 -14.86
N GLY A 106 28.33 -2.09 -16.02
CA GLY A 106 29.61 -2.12 -16.71
C GLY A 106 29.65 -3.41 -17.51
N ASN A 107 29.12 -3.35 -18.72
CA ASN A 107 29.20 -4.41 -19.72
C ASN A 107 30.67 -4.79 -19.96
N LEU A 108 31.07 -6.02 -19.61
CA LEU A 108 32.32 -6.63 -20.06
C LEU A 108 32.02 -8.08 -20.48
N HIS A 109 31.49 -8.22 -21.69
CA HIS A 109 31.74 -9.43 -22.47
C HIS A 109 33.20 -9.43 -22.89
N SER A 110 34.03 -10.33 -22.37
CA SER A 110 34.95 -11.20 -23.15
C SER A 110 35.92 -11.99 -22.26
N GLY A 111 35.85 -13.32 -22.42
CA GLY A 111 37.03 -14.18 -22.57
C GLY A 111 37.82 -14.59 -21.34
N ILE A 112 37.50 -15.76 -20.77
CA ILE A 112 38.50 -16.74 -20.32
C ILE A 112 37.86 -18.13 -20.32
N SER A 113 38.01 -18.86 -21.43
CA SER A 113 37.95 -20.32 -21.42
C SER A 113 39.32 -20.83 -21.00
N GLY A 114 39.43 -21.30 -19.76
CA GLY A 114 40.60 -21.99 -19.23
C GLY A 114 40.32 -23.48 -19.02
N LEU A 115 41.07 -24.29 -19.78
CA LEU A 115 41.53 -25.67 -19.57
C LEU A 115 40.89 -26.54 -18.45
N SER A 116 40.50 -27.76 -18.83
CA SER A 116 41.14 -29.01 -18.35
C SER A 116 40.62 -30.27 -19.06
N ALA A 117 41.51 -30.92 -19.81
CA ALA A 117 41.87 -32.35 -19.72
C ALA A 117 43.11 -32.58 -20.60
#